data_AF-A0A5J5TY58-F1
#
_entry.id   AF-A0A5J5TY58-F1
#
_cell.length_a   1.000
_cell.length_b   1.000
_cell.length_c   1.000
_cell.angle_alpha   90.00
_cell.angle_beta   90.00
_cell.angle_gamma   90.00
#
_symmetry.space_group_name_H-M   'P 1'
#
loop_
_entity.id
_entity.type
_entity.pdbx_description
1 polymer ?
#
loop_
_entity_poly.entity_id
_entity_poly.type
_entity_poly.pdbx_seq_one_letter_code
_entity_poly.pdbx_strand_id
1 'polypeptide(L)'
;MRAGSLGVPTTSEWLNDVLSPGGRVGIYPFLFSHDAAKELKEAISKKNLELVFLYDLNLVDEIWKESRPKPPNNPIRVHDMKYAGLDVASKLSSFRAELVGTGASAIVISMLDEVAWLLNLRGSDVPHSPVMYAYLIVEVDGAKLFVDNSKVTKEVMDHLKNASVELRPYDSTLSEIKRPAKANLLWKKLWALFPDLQLKALNCG
;
A
#
# COMPACT_ATOMS: atom_id res chain seq x y z
N MET A 1 -20.89 -7.38 15.54
CA MET A 1 -21.32 -6.13 16.21
C MET A 1 -21.87 -5.17 15.17
N ARG A 2 -22.99 -4.47 15.43
CA ARG A 2 -23.56 -3.47 14.50
C ARG A 2 -22.93 -2.11 14.76
N ALA A 3 -21.73 -1.88 14.22
CA ALA A 3 -20.99 -0.65 14.44
C ALA A 3 -21.83 0.60 14.10
N GLY A 4 -21.68 1.68 14.88
CA GLY A 4 -22.40 2.94 14.71
C GLY A 4 -23.82 2.98 15.30
N SER A 5 -24.33 1.86 15.81
CA SER A 5 -25.61 1.83 16.53
C SER A 5 -25.41 2.21 18.01
N LEU A 6 -26.39 2.94 18.58
CA LEU A 6 -26.38 3.29 20.00
C LEU A 6 -26.27 2.03 20.87
N GLY A 7 -25.38 2.07 21.87
CA GLY A 7 -25.16 0.97 22.81
C GLY A 7 -24.33 -0.19 22.28
N VAL A 8 -23.88 -0.16 21.02
CA VAL A 8 -22.94 -1.15 20.50
C VAL A 8 -21.51 -0.67 20.77
N PRO A 9 -20.70 -1.43 21.54
CA PRO A 9 -19.33 -1.02 21.83
C PRO A 9 -18.48 -1.09 20.56
N THR A 10 -17.47 -0.22 20.52
CA THR A 10 -16.34 -0.38 19.60
C THR A 10 -15.60 -1.68 19.91
N THR A 11 -14.82 -2.17 18.93
CA THR A 11 -13.99 -3.37 19.13
C THR A 11 -13.06 -3.22 20.33
N SER A 12 -12.45 -2.05 20.52
CA SER A 12 -11.53 -1.79 21.64
C SER A 12 -12.23 -1.76 22.99
N GLU A 13 -13.44 -1.19 23.08
CA GLU A 13 -14.25 -1.23 24.31
C GLU A 13 -14.64 -2.66 24.66
N TRP A 14 -15.10 -3.43 23.68
CA TRP A 14 -15.46 -4.83 23.88
C TRP A 14 -14.25 -5.67 24.33
N LEU A 15 -13.08 -5.50 23.69
CA LEU A 15 -11.85 -6.18 24.10
C LEU A 15 -11.46 -5.87 25.54
N ASN A 16 -11.55 -4.60 25.93
CA ASN A 16 -11.30 -4.20 27.31
C ASN A 16 -12.33 -4.81 28.26
N ASP A 17 -13.60 -4.98 27.88
CA ASP A 17 -14.61 -5.55 28.76
C ASP A 17 -14.37 -7.05 28.99
N VAL A 18 -14.14 -7.81 27.92
CA VAL A 18 -14.13 -9.28 27.96
C VAL A 18 -12.79 -9.90 28.34
N LEU A 19 -11.66 -9.22 28.09
CA LEU A 19 -10.34 -9.77 28.37
C LEU A 19 -9.92 -9.53 29.82
N SER A 20 -9.31 -10.56 30.41
CA SER A 20 -8.64 -10.46 31.70
C SER A 20 -7.44 -9.51 31.61
N PRO A 21 -7.11 -8.79 32.70
CA PRO A 21 -5.90 -7.96 32.74
C PRO A 21 -4.64 -8.73 32.36
N GLY A 22 -3.75 -8.12 31.57
CA GLY A 22 -2.54 -8.79 31.06
C GLY A 22 -2.80 -9.69 29.83
N GLY A 23 -4.03 -9.76 29.31
CA GLY A 23 -4.34 -10.49 28.09
C GLY A 23 -3.61 -9.94 26.85
N ARG A 24 -3.43 -10.78 25.83
CA ARG A 24 -2.70 -10.44 24.60
C ARG A 24 -3.65 -10.48 23.41
N VAL A 25 -3.59 -9.45 22.57
CA VAL A 25 -4.40 -9.31 21.35
C VAL A 25 -3.45 -9.41 20.16
N GLY A 26 -3.55 -10.50 19.41
CA GLY A 26 -2.74 -10.71 18.20
C GLY A 26 -3.39 -10.08 16.96
N ILE A 27 -2.61 -9.38 16.15
CA ILE A 27 -3.04 -8.89 14.83
C ILE A 27 -2.04 -9.26 13.74
N TYR A 28 -2.54 -9.50 12.52
CA TYR A 28 -1.70 -9.58 11.33
C TYR A 28 -1.48 -8.16 10.79
N PRO A 29 -0.26 -7.60 10.89
CA PRO A 29 -0.02 -6.16 10.72
C PRO A 29 -0.30 -5.65 9.31
N PHE A 30 -0.24 -6.50 8.28
CA PHE A 30 -0.52 -6.12 6.90
C PHE A 30 -2.00 -5.83 6.61
N LEU A 31 -2.89 -6.14 7.55
CA LEU A 31 -4.34 -5.85 7.44
C LEU A 31 -4.77 -4.64 8.27
N PHE A 32 -3.81 -3.97 8.92
CA PHE A 32 -4.07 -2.77 9.71
C PHE A 32 -3.30 -1.59 9.13
N SER A 33 -3.95 -0.42 9.08
CA SER A 33 -3.20 0.81 8.92
C SER A 33 -2.35 1.05 10.17
N HIS A 34 -1.23 1.76 10.00
CA HIS A 34 -0.39 2.18 11.11
C HIS A 34 -1.21 2.89 12.20
N ASP A 35 -2.07 3.82 11.80
CA ASP A 35 -2.87 4.63 12.73
C ASP A 35 -3.91 3.78 13.46
N ALA A 36 -4.61 2.86 12.77
CA ALA A 36 -5.56 1.96 13.42
C ALA A 36 -4.89 1.02 14.42
N ALA A 37 -3.69 0.52 14.10
CA ALA A 37 -2.92 -0.30 15.04
C ALA A 37 -2.46 0.50 16.26
N LYS A 38 -2.03 1.75 16.06
CA LYS A 38 -1.65 2.65 17.15
C LYS A 38 -2.84 2.99 18.06
N GLU A 39 -3.96 3.39 17.47
CA GLU A 39 -5.21 3.66 18.19
C GLU A 39 -5.70 2.44 18.97
N LEU A 40 -5.66 1.24 18.37
CA LEU A 40 -6.01 0.01 19.05
C LEU A 40 -5.09 -0.26 20.25
N LYS A 41 -3.77 -0.13 20.06
CA LYS A 41 -2.76 -0.32 21.13
C LYS A 41 -3.02 0.61 22.31
N GLU A 42 -3.24 1.89 22.04
CA GLU A 42 -3.55 2.89 23.06
C GLU A 42 -4.87 2.57 23.77
N ALA A 43 -5.92 2.21 23.01
CA ALA A 43 -7.25 1.95 23.56
C ALA A 43 -7.29 0.72 24.49
N ILE A 44 -6.54 -0.35 24.19
CA ILE A 44 -6.56 -1.59 25.00
C ILE A 44 -5.58 -1.56 26.18
N SER A 45 -4.69 -0.57 26.24
CA SER A 45 -3.70 -0.43 27.32
C SER A 45 -4.32 -0.25 28.71
N LYS A 46 -5.58 0.18 28.80
CA LYS A 46 -6.32 0.46 30.05
C LYS A 46 -6.37 -0.72 31.03
N LYS A 47 -6.38 -1.96 30.54
CA LYS A 47 -6.32 -3.19 31.36
C LYS A 47 -4.95 -3.90 31.31
N ASN A 48 -3.89 -3.18 30.97
CA ASN A 48 -2.57 -3.78 30.72
C ASN A 48 -2.63 -4.88 29.63
N LEU A 49 -3.52 -4.72 28.64
CA LEU A 49 -3.58 -5.63 27.51
C LEU A 49 -2.44 -5.30 26.54
N GLU A 50 -1.84 -6.33 25.98
CA GLU A 50 -0.72 -6.22 25.04
C GLU A 50 -1.21 -6.41 23.60
N LEU A 51 -0.92 -5.46 22.71
CA LEU A 51 -1.08 -5.67 21.27
C LEU A 51 0.17 -6.37 20.72
N VAL A 52 -0.02 -7.54 20.10
CA VAL A 52 1.04 -8.39 19.55
C VAL A 52 0.95 -8.42 18.02
N PHE A 53 2.03 -8.06 17.34
CA PHE A 53 2.11 -8.12 15.88
C PHE A 53 2.65 -9.48 15.42
N LEU A 54 1.87 -10.19 14.63
CA LEU A 54 2.24 -11.49 14.04
C LEU A 54 2.78 -11.28 12.62
N TYR A 55 4.03 -10.83 12.47
CA TYR A 55 4.59 -10.47 11.16
C TYR A 55 4.75 -11.66 10.22
N ASP A 56 5.22 -12.78 10.76
CA ASP A 56 5.63 -13.95 9.96
C ASP A 56 4.50 -14.95 9.75
N LEU A 57 3.32 -14.72 10.36
CA LEU A 57 2.27 -15.71 10.44
C LEU A 57 0.87 -15.08 10.40
N ASN A 58 0.11 -15.38 9.35
CA ASN A 58 -1.33 -15.17 9.35
C ASN A 58 -2.02 -16.46 9.82
N LEU A 59 -2.61 -16.42 11.02
CA LEU A 59 -3.25 -17.58 11.65
C LEU A 59 -4.40 -18.18 10.82
N VAL A 60 -5.06 -17.39 9.98
CA VAL A 60 -6.11 -17.89 9.08
C VAL A 60 -5.50 -18.73 7.96
N ASP A 61 -4.35 -18.33 7.43
CA ASP A 61 -3.70 -19.04 6.34
C ASP A 61 -3.20 -20.44 6.79
N GLU A 62 -2.76 -20.56 8.05
CA GLU A 62 -2.32 -21.82 8.66
C GLU A 62 -3.41 -22.91 8.70
N ILE A 63 -4.66 -22.50 8.88
CA ILE A 63 -5.80 -23.43 8.88
C ILE A 63 -6.39 -23.61 7.47
N TRP A 64 -6.25 -22.62 6.60
CA TRP A 64 -6.75 -22.67 5.22
C TRP A 64 -5.89 -23.58 4.32
N LYS A 65 -4.57 -23.57 4.53
CA LYS A 65 -3.59 -24.42 3.86
C LYS A 65 -3.76 -24.40 2.33
N GLU A 66 -3.69 -25.57 1.70
CA GLU A 66 -3.80 -25.78 0.25
C GLU A 66 -5.17 -25.37 -0.33
N SER A 67 -6.20 -25.21 0.50
CA SER A 67 -7.52 -24.76 0.03
C SER A 67 -7.59 -23.26 -0.21
N ARG A 68 -6.54 -22.49 0.17
CA ARG A 68 -6.45 -21.07 -0.13
C ARG A 68 -6.24 -20.88 -1.64
N PRO A 69 -7.08 -20.10 -2.33
CA PRO A 69 -6.87 -19.79 -3.73
C PRO A 69 -5.52 -19.12 -3.96
N LYS A 70 -4.85 -19.49 -5.04
CA LYS A 70 -3.63 -18.79 -5.47
C LYS A 70 -3.95 -17.33 -5.78
N PRO A 71 -3.01 -16.39 -5.53
CA PRO A 71 -3.15 -15.03 -6.00
C PRO A 71 -3.45 -14.98 -7.51
N PRO A 72 -4.24 -14.00 -7.99
CA PRO A 72 -4.48 -13.81 -9.41
C PRO A 72 -3.15 -13.65 -10.15
N ASN A 73 -3.03 -14.23 -11.34
CA ASN A 73 -1.83 -14.13 -12.17
C ASN A 73 -2.10 -13.58 -13.57
N ASN A 74 -2.95 -12.55 -13.64
CA ASN A 74 -3.28 -11.94 -14.91
C ASN A 74 -2.18 -10.97 -15.36
N PRO A 75 -1.85 -10.91 -16.66
CA PRO A 75 -0.86 -9.96 -17.17
C PRO A 75 -1.21 -8.50 -16.89
N ILE A 76 -0.19 -7.70 -16.59
CA ILE A 76 -0.29 -6.25 -16.51
C ILE A 76 -0.21 -5.67 -17.92
N ARG A 77 -0.90 -4.56 -18.15
CA ARG A 77 -0.87 -3.83 -19.42
C ARG A 77 -0.57 -2.35 -19.21
N VAL A 78 0.00 -1.72 -20.22
CA VAL A 78 0.21 -0.27 -20.25
C VAL A 78 -1.14 0.43 -20.46
N HIS A 79 -1.33 1.55 -19.77
CA HIS A 79 -2.42 2.47 -20.00
C HIS A 79 -1.99 3.50 -21.05
N ASP A 80 -2.58 3.39 -22.24
CA ASP A 80 -2.25 4.21 -23.41
C ASP A 80 -2.31 5.72 -23.09
N MET A 81 -1.31 6.46 -23.59
CA MET A 81 -1.13 7.90 -23.35
C MET A 81 -2.36 8.72 -23.72
N LYS A 82 -3.07 8.32 -24.79
CA LYS A 82 -4.29 9.02 -25.23
C LYS A 82 -5.40 9.05 -24.17
N TYR A 83 -5.37 8.13 -23.21
CA TYR A 83 -6.27 8.11 -22.06
C TYR A 83 -5.61 8.64 -20.78
N ALA A 84 -4.31 8.45 -20.64
CA ALA A 84 -3.59 8.84 -19.42
C ALA A 84 -3.41 10.36 -19.26
N GLY A 85 -3.33 11.10 -20.37
CA GLY A 85 -3.16 12.56 -20.41
C GLY A 85 -1.79 13.09 -19.97
N LEU A 86 -1.04 12.32 -19.16
CA LEU A 86 0.30 12.67 -18.71
C LEU A 86 1.19 11.41 -18.65
N ASP A 87 2.43 11.55 -19.11
CA ASP A 87 3.41 10.47 -19.10
C ASP A 87 4.00 10.20 -17.71
N VAL A 88 4.59 9.01 -17.55
CA VAL A 88 5.13 8.56 -16.25
C VAL A 88 6.30 9.42 -15.78
N ALA A 89 7.19 9.84 -16.69
CA ALA A 89 8.36 10.64 -16.32
C ALA A 89 7.93 12.01 -15.79
N SER A 90 6.96 12.66 -16.46
CA SER A 90 6.37 13.91 -16.00
C SER A 90 5.67 13.76 -14.64
N LYS A 91 4.87 12.70 -14.45
CA LYS A 91 4.23 12.42 -13.15
C LYS A 91 5.26 12.23 -12.04
N LEU A 92 6.29 11.41 -12.26
CA LEU A 92 7.35 11.16 -11.29
C LEU A 92 8.16 12.43 -11.00
N SER A 93 8.40 13.29 -12.00
CA SER A 93 9.10 14.56 -11.82
C SER A 93 8.31 15.50 -10.90
N SER A 94 7.03 15.72 -11.17
CA SER A 94 6.17 16.53 -10.30
C SER A 94 6.07 15.93 -8.90
N PHE A 95 5.95 14.60 -8.83
CA PHE A 95 5.87 13.88 -7.58
C PHE A 95 7.13 14.03 -6.70
N ARG A 96 8.32 13.94 -7.31
CA ARG A 96 9.60 14.13 -6.61
C ARG A 96 9.79 15.56 -6.13
N ALA A 97 9.32 16.56 -6.88
CA ALA A 97 9.38 17.95 -6.44
C ALA A 97 8.64 18.17 -5.11
N GLU A 98 7.44 17.60 -4.99
CA GLU A 98 6.69 17.61 -3.73
C GLU A 98 7.40 16.83 -2.62
N LEU A 99 7.94 15.65 -2.94
CA LEU A 99 8.69 14.83 -1.97
C LEU A 99 9.86 15.62 -1.35
N VAL A 100 10.64 16.32 -2.17
CA VAL A 100 11.74 17.19 -1.70
C VAL A 100 11.20 18.33 -0.84
N GLY A 101 10.07 18.94 -1.22
CA GLY A 101 9.41 19.98 -0.43
C GLY A 101 9.01 19.53 0.99
N THR A 102 8.73 18.25 1.18
CA THR A 102 8.43 17.67 2.51
C THR A 102 9.66 17.36 3.36
N GLY A 103 10.88 17.47 2.80
CA GLY A 103 12.13 17.07 3.47
C GLY A 103 12.35 15.56 3.55
N ALA A 104 11.58 14.78 2.79
CA ALA A 104 11.66 13.32 2.78
C ALA A 104 12.58 12.82 1.65
N SER A 105 13.23 11.69 1.91
CA SER A 105 14.12 11.05 0.94
C SER A 105 13.40 10.05 0.02
N ALA A 106 12.29 9.49 0.51
CA ALA A 106 11.52 8.48 -0.19
C ALA A 106 10.11 8.36 0.39
N ILE A 107 9.23 7.74 -0.40
CA ILE A 107 7.87 7.39 0.00
C ILE A 107 7.50 5.99 -0.50
N VAL A 108 6.78 5.26 0.36
CA VAL A 108 6.20 3.95 0.04
C VAL A 108 4.73 4.12 -0.32
N ILE A 109 4.36 3.69 -1.51
CA ILE A 109 3.01 3.73 -2.05
C ILE A 109 2.45 2.31 -2.02
N SER A 110 1.33 2.15 -1.33
CA SER A 110 0.68 0.85 -1.08
C SER A 110 -0.76 0.76 -1.61
N MET A 111 -1.34 1.90 -2.00
CA MET A 111 -2.64 1.95 -2.64
C MET A 111 -2.47 1.56 -4.11
N LEU A 112 -3.15 0.48 -4.53
CA LEU A 112 -2.92 -0.15 -5.83
C LEU A 112 -3.30 0.77 -7.01
N ASP A 113 -4.30 1.62 -6.82
CA ASP A 113 -4.77 2.60 -7.78
C ASP A 113 -3.79 3.78 -7.92
N GLU A 114 -3.16 4.21 -6.82
CA GLU A 114 -2.08 5.21 -6.86
C GLU A 114 -0.88 4.67 -7.66
N VAL A 115 -0.48 3.41 -7.43
CA VAL A 115 0.59 2.75 -8.21
C VAL A 115 0.22 2.66 -9.69
N ALA A 116 -0.99 2.19 -9.99
CA ALA A 116 -1.49 2.05 -11.36
C ALA A 116 -1.56 3.40 -12.09
N TRP A 117 -1.98 4.47 -11.41
CA TRP A 117 -2.06 5.81 -11.99
C TRP A 117 -0.68 6.43 -12.22
N LEU A 118 0.22 6.34 -11.24
CA LEU A 118 1.54 6.97 -11.30
C LEU A 118 2.39 6.36 -12.42
N LEU A 119 2.27 5.05 -12.64
CA LEU A 119 3.05 4.32 -13.64
C LEU A 119 2.32 4.11 -14.98
N ASN A 120 1.11 4.64 -15.16
CA ASN A 120 0.29 4.35 -16.34
C ASN A 120 0.17 2.84 -16.62
N LEU A 121 -0.12 2.05 -15.59
CA LEU A 121 -0.30 0.61 -15.70
C LEU A 121 -1.72 0.22 -15.27
N ARG A 122 -2.23 -0.90 -15.78
CA ARG A 122 -3.50 -1.49 -15.35
C ARG A 122 -3.37 -2.99 -15.18
N GLY A 123 -4.08 -3.53 -14.19
CA GLY A 123 -4.17 -4.95 -13.91
C GLY A 123 -5.61 -5.44 -13.85
N SER A 124 -5.79 -6.66 -13.35
CA SER A 124 -7.10 -7.27 -13.13
C SER A 124 -7.08 -8.20 -11.91
N ASP A 125 -6.26 -7.87 -10.91
CA ASP A 125 -6.15 -8.69 -9.69
C ASP A 125 -7.36 -8.50 -8.78
N VAL A 126 -8.03 -7.35 -8.85
CA VAL A 126 -9.21 -7.03 -8.06
C VAL A 126 -10.43 -6.93 -8.99
N PRO A 127 -11.50 -7.70 -8.76
CA PRO A 127 -12.72 -7.59 -9.56
C PRO A 127 -13.25 -6.14 -9.59
N HIS A 128 -13.65 -5.69 -10.79
CA HIS A 128 -14.18 -4.34 -11.05
C HIS A 128 -13.21 -3.17 -10.84
N SER A 129 -11.94 -3.43 -10.49
CA SER A 129 -10.91 -2.42 -10.31
C SER A 129 -9.70 -2.76 -11.17
N PRO A 130 -9.28 -1.91 -12.13
CA PRO A 130 -8.23 -2.27 -13.10
C PRO A 130 -6.81 -2.09 -12.50
N VAL A 131 -6.57 -2.71 -11.35
CA VAL A 131 -5.35 -2.61 -10.53
C VAL A 131 -4.66 -3.96 -10.38
N MET A 132 -3.41 -3.93 -9.94
CA MET A 132 -2.55 -5.09 -9.67
C MET A 132 -1.99 -5.01 -8.25
N TYR A 133 -1.75 -6.15 -7.61
CA TYR A 133 -1.02 -6.19 -6.35
C TYR A 133 0.42 -5.73 -6.57
N ALA A 134 0.75 -4.58 -6.00
CA ALA A 134 2.05 -3.98 -6.13
C ALA A 134 2.33 -3.00 -4.98
N TYR A 135 3.61 -2.77 -4.74
CA TYR A 135 4.11 -1.60 -4.00
C TYR A 135 5.00 -0.78 -4.91
N LEU A 136 5.07 0.52 -4.65
CA LEU A 136 6.00 1.41 -5.34
C LEU A 136 6.76 2.22 -4.31
N ILE A 137 8.09 2.18 -4.39
CA ILE A 137 8.95 3.10 -3.64
C ILE A 137 9.41 4.16 -4.61
N VAL A 138 9.15 5.42 -4.31
CA VAL A 138 9.70 6.55 -5.08
C VAL A 138 10.70 7.28 -4.21
N GLU A 139 11.92 7.37 -4.72
CA GLU A 139 13.05 8.08 -4.15
C GLU A 139 13.28 9.38 -4.94
N VAL A 140 14.08 10.29 -4.39
CA VAL A 140 14.43 11.57 -5.04
C VAL A 140 15.06 11.37 -6.43
N ASP A 141 15.76 10.27 -6.64
CA ASP A 141 16.53 9.95 -7.85
C ASP A 141 16.10 8.64 -8.54
N GLY A 142 15.20 7.86 -7.91
CA GLY A 142 14.85 6.52 -8.37
C GLY A 142 13.39 6.15 -8.11
N ALA A 143 12.94 5.05 -8.70
CA ALA A 143 11.65 4.45 -8.40
C ALA A 143 11.75 2.93 -8.56
N LYS A 144 11.14 2.19 -7.65
CA LYS A 144 11.16 0.72 -7.60
C LYS A 144 9.73 0.20 -7.51
N LEU A 145 9.27 -0.47 -8.56
CA LEU A 145 7.99 -1.18 -8.60
C LEU A 145 8.20 -2.62 -8.10
N PHE A 146 7.46 -3.00 -7.07
CA PHE A 146 7.42 -4.35 -6.52
C PHE A 146 6.17 -5.05 -6.99
N VAL A 147 6.32 -6.07 -7.80
CA VAL A 147 5.18 -6.80 -8.41
C VAL A 147 5.57 -8.25 -8.68
N ASP A 148 4.58 -9.11 -8.93
CA ASP A 148 4.84 -10.45 -9.43
C ASP A 148 5.39 -10.37 -10.86
N ASN A 149 6.65 -10.74 -11.03
CA ASN A 149 7.35 -10.69 -12.31
C ASN A 149 6.68 -11.54 -13.39
N SER A 150 5.94 -12.59 -13.02
CA SER A 150 5.22 -13.42 -14.00
C SER A 150 4.07 -12.68 -14.70
N LYS A 151 3.63 -11.54 -14.14
CA LYS A 151 2.62 -10.65 -14.73
C LYS A 151 3.19 -9.61 -15.69
N VAL A 152 4.52 -9.45 -15.72
CA VAL A 152 5.18 -8.38 -16.48
C VAL A 152 5.45 -8.84 -17.90
N THR A 153 4.79 -8.21 -18.86
CA THR A 153 5.05 -8.43 -20.29
C THR A 153 6.27 -7.63 -20.77
N LYS A 154 6.79 -7.97 -21.95
CA LYS A 154 7.87 -7.18 -22.58
C LYS A 154 7.49 -5.71 -22.76
N GLU A 155 6.25 -5.43 -23.16
CA GLU A 155 5.73 -4.07 -23.31
C GLU A 155 5.79 -3.29 -21.99
N VAL A 156 5.33 -3.90 -20.89
CA VAL A 156 5.37 -3.28 -19.56
C VAL A 156 6.82 -3.07 -19.10
N MET A 157 7.70 -4.04 -19.34
CA MET A 157 9.13 -3.92 -19.02
C MET A 157 9.79 -2.75 -19.75
N ASP A 158 9.54 -2.64 -21.06
CA ASP A 158 10.09 -1.55 -21.88
C ASP A 158 9.52 -0.18 -21.43
N HIS A 159 8.22 -0.11 -21.13
CA HIS A 159 7.54 1.08 -20.60
C HIS A 159 8.16 1.57 -19.28
N LEU A 160 8.40 0.65 -18.34
CA LEU A 160 9.01 0.97 -17.04
C LEU A 160 10.48 1.38 -17.19
N LYS A 161 11.23 0.69 -18.05
CA LYS A 161 12.63 1.03 -18.33
C LYS A 161 12.77 2.42 -18.93
N ASN A 162 11.88 2.82 -19.83
CA ASN A 162 11.85 4.16 -20.42
C ASN A 162 11.56 5.26 -19.38
N ALA A 163 10.86 4.91 -18.30
CA ALA A 163 10.58 5.82 -17.19
C ALA A 163 11.60 5.71 -16.04
N SER A 164 12.70 4.96 -16.22
CA SER A 164 13.70 4.69 -15.17
C SER A 164 13.11 4.10 -13.89
N VAL A 165 12.11 3.21 -14.03
CA VAL A 165 11.50 2.48 -12.92
C VAL A 165 12.07 1.07 -12.87
N GLU A 166 12.68 0.73 -11.75
CA GLU A 166 13.25 -0.59 -11.51
C GLU A 166 12.16 -1.59 -11.09
N LEU A 167 12.22 -2.82 -11.63
CA LEU A 167 11.34 -3.91 -11.24
C LEU A 167 11.97 -4.76 -10.13
N ARG A 168 11.20 -5.05 -9.10
CA ARG A 168 11.58 -5.93 -7.98
C ARG A 168 10.49 -6.97 -7.70
N PRO A 169 10.84 -8.17 -7.19
CA PRO A 169 9.85 -9.15 -6.78
C PRO A 169 8.94 -8.59 -5.68
N TYR A 170 7.63 -8.85 -5.76
CA TYR A 170 6.65 -8.44 -4.74
C TYR A 170 7.08 -8.76 -3.30
N ASP A 171 7.56 -9.98 -3.05
CA ASP A 171 7.94 -10.43 -1.70
C ASP A 171 9.21 -9.76 -1.14
N SER A 172 9.95 -9.03 -1.98
CA SER A 172 11.16 -8.29 -1.57
C SER A 172 10.88 -6.88 -1.02
N THR A 173 9.63 -6.42 -1.04
CA THR A 173 9.26 -5.06 -0.58
C THR A 173 9.75 -4.78 0.83
N LEU A 174 9.51 -5.69 1.79
CA LEU A 174 9.89 -5.46 3.19
C LEU A 174 11.39 -5.41 3.41
N SER A 175 12.15 -6.27 2.73
CA SER A 175 13.61 -6.23 2.81
C SER A 175 14.16 -4.92 2.24
N GLU A 176 13.57 -4.41 1.16
CA GLU A 176 13.97 -3.14 0.56
C GLU A 176 13.58 -1.93 1.39
N ILE A 177 12.50 -2.00 2.18
CA ILE A 177 12.12 -0.91 3.09
C ILE A 177 12.91 -0.95 4.41
N LYS A 178 13.43 -2.11 4.82
CA LYS A 178 14.31 -2.19 6.01
C LYS A 178 15.71 -1.62 5.73
N ARG A 179 16.19 -1.72 4.49
CA ARG A 179 17.49 -1.21 4.04
C ARG A 179 17.70 0.32 4.17
N PRO A 180 16.73 1.21 3.89
CA PRO A 180 16.87 2.66 3.92
C PRO A 180 16.58 3.25 5.30
N ALA A 181 16.41 2.44 6.36
CA ALA A 181 16.06 2.89 7.72
C ALA A 181 17.14 3.77 8.42
N LYS A 182 18.15 4.27 7.69
CA LYS A 182 19.06 5.35 8.10
C LYS A 182 18.75 6.71 7.45
N ALA A 183 17.78 6.78 6.52
CA ALA A 183 17.33 8.00 5.86
C ALA A 183 15.86 8.27 6.18
N ASN A 184 15.46 9.55 6.27
CA ASN A 184 14.11 9.99 6.60
C ASN A 184 13.11 9.47 5.55
N LEU A 185 12.44 8.36 5.85
CA LEU A 185 11.41 7.72 5.02
C LEU A 185 10.03 8.22 5.46
N LEU A 186 9.21 8.68 4.52
CA LEU A 186 7.81 9.00 4.81
C LEU A 186 6.90 7.84 4.44
N TRP A 187 6.04 7.45 5.38
CA TRP A 187 4.86 6.64 5.12
C TRP A 187 3.65 7.58 5.02
N LYS A 188 3.22 7.91 3.79
CA LYS A 188 2.04 8.75 3.58
C LYS A 188 1.23 8.23 2.40
N LYS A 189 -0.11 8.31 2.49
CA LYS A 189 -1.01 8.15 1.35
C LYS A 189 -0.83 9.35 0.41
N LEU A 190 -0.74 9.11 -0.89
CA LEU A 190 -0.45 10.15 -1.89
C LEU A 190 -1.52 11.25 -1.92
N TRP A 191 -2.77 10.89 -1.61
CA TRP A 191 -3.91 11.81 -1.69
C TRP A 191 -3.81 13.02 -0.76
N ALA A 192 -2.94 12.99 0.25
CA ALA A 192 -2.66 14.15 1.11
C ALA A 192 -1.78 15.22 0.44
N LEU A 193 -1.15 14.92 -0.71
CA LEU A 193 -0.16 15.79 -1.36
C LEU A 193 -0.64 16.44 -2.67
N PHE A 194 -1.80 16.05 -3.23
CA PHE A 194 -2.24 16.52 -4.56
C PHE A 194 -3.74 16.89 -4.68
N PRO A 195 -4.31 17.74 -3.81
CA PRO A 195 -5.69 18.22 -4.03
C PRO A 195 -5.85 18.99 -5.35
N ASP A 196 -4.83 19.77 -5.78
CA ASP A 196 -4.92 20.63 -6.96
C ASP A 196 -4.71 19.90 -8.29
N LEU A 197 -4.04 18.74 -8.30
CA LEU A 197 -3.82 17.96 -9.52
C LEU A 197 -5.10 17.25 -10.00
N GLN A 198 -6.03 16.96 -9.07
CA GLN A 198 -7.35 16.41 -9.40
C GLN A 198 -8.23 17.40 -10.16
N LEU A 199 -8.18 18.69 -9.80
CA LEU A 199 -8.94 19.74 -10.47
C LEU A 199 -8.52 19.89 -11.95
N LYS A 200 -7.26 19.66 -12.29
CA LYS A 200 -6.81 19.72 -13.70
C LYS A 200 -7.21 18.48 -14.51
N ALA A 201 -7.20 17.28 -13.89
CA ALA A 201 -7.61 16.06 -14.58
C ALA A 201 -9.13 15.93 -14.75
N LEU A 202 -9.92 16.52 -13.85
CA LEU A 202 -11.39 16.55 -13.94
C LEU A 202 -11.91 17.67 -14.85
N ASN A 203 -11.13 18.73 -15.08
CA ASN A 203 -11.51 19.86 -15.94
C ASN A 203 -11.01 19.74 -17.40
N CYS A 204 -10.53 18.57 -17.81
CA CYS A 204 -10.20 18.26 -19.21
C CYS A 204 -11.22 17.33 -19.89
N GLY A 205 -12.46 17.30 -19.38
CA GLY A 205 -13.62 16.68 -20.02
C GLY A 205 -14.57 17.72 -20.60
#